data_AF-A0A8G1W2S6-F1
#
_entry.id   AF-A0A8G1W2S6-F1
#
_cell.length_a   1.000
_cell.length_b   1.000
_cell.length_c   1.000
_cell.angle_alpha   90.00
_cell.angle_beta   90.00
_cell.angle_gamma   90.00
#
_symmetry.space_group_name_H-M   'P 1'
#
loop_
_entity.id
_entity.type
_entity.pdbx_description
1 polymer ?
#
loop_
_entity_poly.entity_id
_entity_poly.type
_entity_poly.pdbx_seq_one_letter_code
_entity_poly.pdbx_strand_id
1 'polypeptide(L)'
;MRTSSGTSAATQAPIREYLHSTSPSTPDRDLWIAPHCDLPLHRYWDEQEDQARAPLKNASDWSTSPTAGFGTGNTDADGCVQDGPFAYLPLNLTTELTRTSDSCLKRVFNQTHFDSVSQTIVDSCMDIDDYWSMWACLGNTPHTGGHFGVGGTMEHVSFSAFDPIFFLHPTNLDRLWTQWQSKNASRLTAMGGPLVAPQTLFGEAQPFFLWVNAFVPYFGDHGNVTTLNHTLWLAGLAENITVADAMDVNNEKICITYD
;
A
#
# COMPACT_ATOMS: atom_id res chain seq x y z
N MET A 1 -3.63 59.62 -18.31
CA MET A 1 -3.29 60.06 -16.93
C MET A 1 -3.99 59.14 -15.96
N ARG A 2 -3.27 58.71 -14.91
CA ARG A 2 -3.66 57.71 -13.91
C ARG A 2 -5.00 58.01 -13.22
N THR A 3 -5.81 56.98 -12.99
CA THR A 3 -6.62 56.85 -11.77
C THR A 3 -6.59 55.41 -11.27
N SER A 4 -6.51 55.30 -9.95
CA SER A 4 -6.30 54.11 -9.12
C SER A 4 -7.57 53.30 -8.85
N SER A 5 -7.45 51.98 -8.80
CA SER A 5 -8.22 51.09 -7.91
C SER A 5 -7.32 49.85 -7.72
N GLY A 6 -6.90 49.46 -6.52
CA GLY A 6 -7.74 49.06 -5.39
C GLY A 6 -7.58 47.54 -5.26
N THR A 7 -6.42 47.08 -4.79
CA THR A 7 -6.12 45.67 -4.53
C THR A 7 -6.96 45.17 -3.35
N SER A 8 -7.90 44.26 -3.63
CA SER A 8 -8.58 43.44 -2.62
C SER A 8 -7.88 42.09 -2.54
N ALA A 9 -7.16 41.84 -1.45
CA ALA A 9 -6.61 40.55 -1.11
C ALA A 9 -7.77 39.58 -0.79
N ALA A 10 -7.95 38.54 -1.61
CA ALA A 10 -8.80 37.42 -1.27
C ALA A 10 -8.05 36.56 -0.24
N THR A 11 -8.42 36.69 1.02
CA THR A 11 -8.03 35.79 2.11
C THR A 11 -8.48 34.36 1.78
N GLN A 12 -7.53 33.44 1.62
CA GLN A 12 -7.79 32.00 1.57
C GLN A 12 -8.42 31.56 2.89
N ALA A 13 -9.67 31.08 2.84
CA ALA A 13 -10.28 30.38 3.95
C ALA A 13 -9.58 29.02 4.14
N PRO A 14 -9.32 28.57 5.38
CA PRO A 14 -8.69 27.29 5.64
C PRO A 14 -9.61 26.13 5.23
N ILE A 15 -9.01 25.08 4.67
CA ILE A 15 -9.61 23.83 4.13
C ILE A 15 -10.50 23.05 5.15
N ARG A 16 -10.69 23.56 6.37
CA ARG A 16 -11.45 22.89 7.44
C ARG A 16 -12.96 22.86 7.25
N GLU A 17 -13.56 23.69 6.40
CA GLU A 17 -15.03 23.81 6.35
C GLU A 17 -15.75 22.91 5.32
N TYR A 18 -15.03 22.21 4.43
CA TYR A 18 -15.68 21.37 3.40
C TYR A 18 -16.05 19.93 3.85
N LEU A 19 -15.69 19.51 5.07
CA LEU A 19 -15.87 18.12 5.53
C LEU A 19 -17.07 17.89 6.46
N HIS A 20 -17.91 18.89 6.69
CA HIS A 20 -19.09 18.77 7.56
C HIS A 20 -20.39 19.07 6.82
N SER A 21 -20.85 18.15 5.98
CA SER A 21 -22.29 18.05 5.70
C SER A 21 -22.75 16.59 5.59
N THR A 22 -23.60 16.23 6.55
CA THR A 22 -24.60 15.14 6.54
C THR A 22 -24.09 13.69 6.48
N SER A 23 -24.09 13.07 7.66
CA SER A 23 -24.02 11.62 7.90
C SER A 23 -25.22 10.87 7.29
N PRO A 24 -24.94 9.72 6.64
CA PRO A 24 -25.64 8.48 6.89
C PRO A 24 -24.68 7.50 7.58
N SER A 25 -25.17 6.84 8.65
CA SER A 25 -24.55 5.72 9.39
C SER A 25 -23.15 5.30 8.92
N THR A 26 -22.12 5.78 9.62
CA THR A 26 -20.75 5.26 9.50
C THR A 26 -20.77 3.75 9.65
N PRO A 27 -20.28 2.97 8.68
CA PRO A 27 -19.91 1.59 8.92
C PRO A 27 -18.90 1.56 10.07
N ASP A 28 -19.01 0.58 10.97
CA ASP A 28 -18.11 0.41 12.11
C ASP A 28 -16.66 0.60 11.68
N ARG A 29 -16.01 1.61 12.26
CA ARG A 29 -14.57 1.86 12.10
C ARG A 29 -13.72 0.72 12.70
N ASP A 30 -14.35 -0.14 13.49
CA ASP A 30 -13.74 -1.20 14.29
C ASP A 30 -13.45 -2.50 13.51
N LEU A 31 -13.82 -2.57 12.23
CA LEU A 31 -13.63 -3.79 11.42
C LEU A 31 -12.23 -3.93 10.78
N TRP A 32 -11.43 -2.86 10.75
CA TRP A 32 -10.15 -2.84 10.03
C TRP A 32 -8.91 -2.78 10.93
N ILE A 33 -9.08 -2.42 12.20
CA ILE A 33 -8.01 -2.30 13.19
C ILE A 33 -8.55 -2.90 14.47
N ALA A 34 -8.30 -4.19 14.70
CA ALA A 34 -8.67 -4.76 15.98
C ALA A 34 -7.78 -4.17 17.07
N PRO A 35 -8.34 -3.68 18.18
CA PRO A 35 -7.60 -3.01 19.24
C PRO A 35 -6.78 -3.97 20.13
N HIS A 36 -6.61 -5.24 19.74
CA HIS A 36 -6.09 -6.28 20.63
C HIS A 36 -5.12 -7.24 19.93
N CYS A 37 -3.99 -7.49 20.59
CA CYS A 37 -3.01 -8.56 20.38
C CYS A 37 -3.59 -10.00 20.33
N ASP A 38 -4.91 -10.15 20.41
CA ASP A 38 -5.63 -11.42 20.52
C ASP A 38 -6.25 -11.86 19.18
N LEU A 39 -5.96 -11.18 18.07
CA LEU A 39 -6.36 -11.66 16.76
C LEU A 39 -5.48 -12.83 16.30
N PRO A 40 -6.08 -13.86 15.67
CA PRO A 40 -5.32 -14.94 15.07
C PRO A 40 -4.43 -14.36 13.96
N LEU A 41 -3.16 -14.78 13.95
CA LEU A 41 -2.19 -14.74 12.85
C LEU A 41 -2.59 -13.90 11.63
N HIS A 42 -1.82 -12.85 11.37
CA HIS A 42 -2.06 -12.00 10.21
C HIS A 42 -1.89 -12.80 8.92
N ARG A 43 -3.01 -13.00 8.20
CA ARG A 43 -3.01 -13.70 6.91
C ARG A 43 -2.21 -12.87 5.90
N TYR A 44 -1.21 -13.49 5.31
CA TYR A 44 -0.47 -12.98 4.17
C TYR A 44 -0.72 -13.86 2.94
N TRP A 45 -0.35 -13.37 1.76
CA TRP A 45 -0.34 -14.16 0.54
C TRP A 45 1.07 -14.77 0.38
N ASP A 46 1.17 -16.10 0.51
CA ASP A 46 2.45 -16.81 0.26
C ASP A 46 2.71 -16.92 -1.25
N GLU A 47 3.15 -15.80 -1.82
CA GLU A 47 3.43 -15.65 -3.24
C GLU A 47 4.50 -16.64 -3.72
N GLN A 48 5.45 -16.99 -2.86
CA GLN A 48 6.53 -17.92 -3.16
C GLN A 48 5.96 -19.33 -3.36
N GLU A 49 5.07 -19.78 -2.47
CA GLU A 49 4.38 -21.07 -2.59
C GLU A 49 3.52 -21.14 -3.86
N ASP A 50 2.77 -20.09 -4.16
CA ASP A 50 1.90 -20.04 -5.33
C ASP A 50 2.68 -19.92 -6.64
N GLN A 51 3.81 -19.21 -6.65
CA GLN A 51 4.71 -19.16 -7.80
C GLN A 51 5.32 -20.53 -8.09
N ALA A 52 5.68 -21.30 -7.06
CA ALA A 52 6.15 -22.67 -7.22
C ALA A 52 5.07 -23.62 -7.80
N ARG A 53 3.79 -23.26 -7.63
CA ARG A 53 2.61 -23.98 -8.16
C ARG A 53 2.03 -23.38 -9.44
N ALA A 54 2.80 -22.51 -10.11
CA ALA A 54 2.40 -21.79 -11.31
C ALA A 54 1.58 -22.65 -12.30
N PRO A 55 0.65 -22.04 -13.04
CA PRO A 55 0.44 -20.59 -13.17
C PRO A 55 -0.30 -19.93 -11.99
N LEU A 56 -0.15 -18.61 -11.84
CA LEU A 56 -0.69 -17.74 -10.79
C LEU A 56 -2.16 -18.06 -10.50
N LYS A 57 -2.98 -18.25 -11.54
CA LYS A 57 -4.41 -18.61 -11.44
C LYS A 57 -4.71 -19.87 -10.62
N ASN A 58 -3.71 -20.71 -10.33
CA ASN A 58 -3.86 -21.90 -9.49
C ASN A 58 -3.74 -21.59 -7.99
N ALA A 59 -3.30 -20.39 -7.62
CA ALA A 59 -3.21 -19.97 -6.22
C ALA A 59 -4.55 -20.10 -5.52
N SER A 60 -4.50 -20.49 -4.25
CA SER A 60 -5.73 -20.75 -3.47
C SER A 60 -6.56 -19.48 -3.24
N ASP A 61 -5.90 -18.31 -3.25
CA ASP A 61 -6.53 -17.00 -3.14
C ASP A 61 -7.43 -16.68 -4.35
N TRP A 62 -7.13 -17.22 -5.54
CA TRP A 62 -7.95 -17.00 -6.74
C TRP A 62 -9.11 -17.98 -6.86
N SER A 63 -10.01 -17.92 -5.88
CA SER A 63 -11.20 -18.75 -5.82
C SER A 63 -12.47 -17.92 -5.62
N THR A 64 -13.63 -18.55 -5.82
CA THR A 64 -14.94 -17.96 -5.55
C THR A 64 -15.38 -18.13 -4.08
N SER A 65 -14.47 -18.54 -3.19
CA SER A 65 -14.77 -18.70 -1.77
C SER A 65 -15.28 -17.38 -1.17
N PRO A 66 -16.44 -17.38 -0.47
CA PRO A 66 -17.05 -16.16 0.06
C PRO A 66 -16.23 -15.50 1.17
N THR A 67 -15.36 -16.25 1.84
CA THR A 67 -14.62 -15.79 3.03
C THR A 67 -13.11 -15.71 2.83
N ALA A 68 -12.58 -16.45 1.86
CA ALA A 68 -11.13 -16.54 1.67
C ALA A 68 -10.66 -16.23 0.24
N GLY A 69 -11.59 -16.23 -0.73
CA GLY A 69 -11.27 -16.07 -2.14
C GLY A 69 -11.37 -14.63 -2.60
N PHE A 70 -10.60 -14.28 -3.62
CA PHE A 70 -10.56 -12.95 -4.21
C PHE A 70 -11.21 -12.91 -5.59
N GLY A 71 -11.78 -14.01 -6.08
CA GLY A 71 -12.23 -14.20 -7.47
C GLY A 71 -11.17 -14.94 -8.29
N THR A 72 -11.58 -15.59 -9.37
CA THR A 72 -10.73 -16.54 -10.12
C THR A 72 -9.82 -15.87 -11.16
N GLY A 73 -9.89 -14.53 -11.25
CA GLY A 73 -9.27 -13.75 -12.34
C GLY A 73 -10.12 -13.67 -13.61
N ASN A 74 -11.30 -14.29 -13.60
CA ASN A 74 -12.29 -14.16 -14.67
C ASN A 74 -12.77 -12.71 -14.82
N THR A 75 -12.80 -12.22 -16.05
CA THR A 75 -13.29 -10.88 -16.39
C THR A 75 -14.33 -10.89 -17.51
N ASP A 76 -15.17 -9.86 -17.54
CA ASP A 76 -16.13 -9.62 -18.63
C ASP A 76 -15.47 -8.94 -19.85
N ALA A 77 -16.29 -8.54 -20.83
CA ALA A 77 -15.82 -7.89 -22.06
C ALA A 77 -15.18 -6.51 -21.82
N ASP A 78 -15.51 -5.83 -20.72
CA ASP A 78 -14.97 -4.53 -20.33
C ASP A 78 -13.76 -4.67 -19.37
N GLY A 79 -13.39 -5.91 -19.03
CA GLY A 79 -12.27 -6.28 -18.17
C GLY A 79 -12.61 -6.26 -16.67
N CYS A 80 -13.89 -6.17 -16.30
CA CYS A 80 -14.32 -6.19 -14.90
C CYS A 80 -14.28 -7.60 -14.34
N VAL A 81 -13.75 -7.77 -13.13
CA VAL A 81 -13.81 -9.05 -12.40
C VAL A 81 -15.27 -9.50 -12.26
N GLN A 82 -15.59 -10.72 -12.69
CA GLN A 82 -16.98 -11.19 -12.81
C GLN A 82 -17.42 -12.24 -11.77
N ASP A 83 -16.52 -12.69 -10.90
CA ASP A 83 -16.82 -13.71 -9.89
C ASP A 83 -16.11 -13.49 -8.54
N GLY A 84 -16.53 -14.28 -7.55
CA GLY A 84 -16.06 -14.16 -6.16
C GLY A 84 -16.70 -13.00 -5.38
N PRO A 85 -16.22 -12.73 -4.15
CA PRO A 85 -16.80 -11.72 -3.26
C PRO A 85 -16.72 -10.28 -3.79
N PHE A 86 -15.82 -10.04 -4.74
CA PHE A 86 -15.50 -8.72 -5.29
C PHE A 86 -15.92 -8.58 -6.77
N ALA A 87 -16.80 -9.45 -7.25
CA ALA A 87 -17.37 -9.37 -8.59
C ALA A 87 -18.02 -7.98 -8.81
N TYR A 88 -17.67 -7.33 -9.92
CA TYR A 88 -18.16 -6.02 -10.33
C TYR A 88 -17.98 -4.91 -9.27
N LEU A 89 -16.97 -5.03 -8.40
CA LEU A 89 -16.67 -4.01 -7.39
C LEU A 89 -16.44 -2.64 -8.07
N PRO A 90 -17.28 -1.62 -7.82
CA PRO A 90 -17.15 -0.32 -8.47
C PRO A 90 -16.00 0.48 -7.86
N LEU A 91 -15.13 1.02 -8.71
CA LEU A 91 -14.00 1.87 -8.33
C LEU A 91 -14.28 3.30 -8.82
N ASN A 92 -14.89 4.12 -7.97
CA ASN A 92 -15.41 5.44 -8.37
C ASN A 92 -14.49 6.62 -8.01
N LEU A 93 -13.18 6.38 -7.95
CA LEU A 93 -12.17 7.39 -7.61
C LEU A 93 -11.02 7.33 -8.60
N THR A 94 -10.48 8.49 -8.98
CA THR A 94 -9.24 8.59 -9.76
C THR A 94 -8.05 8.94 -8.85
N THR A 95 -6.84 8.89 -9.41
CA THR A 95 -5.55 9.27 -8.80
C THR A 95 -5.54 10.72 -8.35
N GLU A 96 -6.40 11.54 -8.94
CA GLU A 96 -6.57 12.97 -8.72
C GLU A 96 -7.65 13.24 -7.67
N LEU A 97 -8.12 12.20 -6.98
CA LEU A 97 -9.19 12.25 -5.99
C LEU A 97 -10.52 12.77 -6.58
N THR A 98 -10.70 12.62 -7.89
CA THR A 98 -11.95 12.97 -8.56
C THR A 98 -12.86 11.76 -8.61
N ARG A 99 -14.18 12.00 -8.49
CA ARG A 99 -15.16 10.93 -8.67
C ARG A 99 -15.29 10.62 -10.15
N THR A 100 -15.16 9.34 -10.49
CA THR A 100 -15.48 8.83 -11.82
C THR A 100 -16.72 7.94 -11.73
N SER A 101 -17.52 7.92 -12.81
CA SER A 101 -18.40 6.80 -13.10
C SER A 101 -17.64 5.80 -13.98
N ASP A 102 -18.09 4.56 -14.03
CA ASP A 102 -17.70 3.58 -15.07
C ASP A 102 -16.32 2.93 -14.93
N SER A 103 -15.85 2.74 -13.70
CA SER A 103 -14.67 1.90 -13.45
C SER A 103 -14.96 0.83 -12.40
N CYS A 104 -14.37 -0.34 -12.59
CA CYS A 104 -14.58 -1.55 -11.81
C CYS A 104 -13.22 -2.17 -11.48
N LEU A 105 -13.18 -3.09 -10.52
CA LEU A 105 -11.97 -3.89 -10.27
C LEU A 105 -11.58 -4.68 -11.52
N LYS A 106 -10.33 -4.52 -11.96
CA LYS A 106 -9.77 -5.22 -13.13
C LYS A 106 -8.54 -6.02 -12.73
N ARG A 107 -8.36 -7.19 -13.34
CA ARG A 107 -7.16 -8.03 -13.19
C ARG A 107 -6.73 -8.57 -14.53
N VAL A 108 -5.42 -8.64 -14.74
CA VAL A 108 -4.80 -9.16 -15.97
C VAL A 108 -3.57 -9.95 -15.57
N PHE A 109 -3.79 -11.21 -15.16
CA PHE A 109 -2.72 -12.04 -14.63
C PHE A 109 -1.56 -12.20 -15.60
N ASN A 110 -0.35 -11.92 -15.11
CA ASN A 110 0.89 -12.02 -15.86
C ASN A 110 1.90 -12.91 -15.12
N GLN A 111 2.00 -14.17 -15.55
CA GLN A 111 2.89 -15.14 -14.92
C GLN A 111 4.36 -14.69 -14.98
N THR A 112 4.79 -14.08 -16.08
CA THR A 112 6.20 -13.68 -16.25
C THR A 112 6.61 -12.61 -15.24
N HIS A 113 5.73 -11.66 -14.91
CA HIS A 113 5.97 -10.75 -13.80
C HIS A 113 5.93 -11.48 -12.45
N PHE A 114 4.94 -12.36 -12.28
CA PHE A 114 4.80 -13.12 -11.03
C PHE A 114 5.99 -14.04 -10.75
N ASP A 115 6.72 -14.54 -11.76
CA ASP A 115 7.93 -15.35 -11.55
C ASP A 115 9.03 -14.61 -10.76
N SER A 116 9.00 -13.28 -10.73
CA SER A 116 9.94 -12.48 -9.93
C SER A 116 9.70 -12.52 -8.42
N VAL A 117 8.59 -13.14 -7.96
CA VAL A 117 8.34 -13.39 -6.53
C VAL A 117 8.96 -14.69 -6.02
N SER A 118 9.64 -15.48 -6.88
CA SER A 118 10.12 -16.82 -6.52
C SER A 118 10.98 -16.87 -5.24
N GLN A 119 10.93 -18.01 -4.54
CA GLN A 119 11.73 -18.24 -3.33
C GLN A 119 13.23 -17.98 -3.56
N THR A 120 13.77 -18.39 -4.72
CA THR A 120 15.18 -18.16 -5.06
C THR A 120 15.59 -16.68 -5.06
N ILE A 121 14.69 -15.80 -5.53
CA ILE A 121 14.92 -14.35 -5.53
C ILE A 121 14.82 -13.82 -4.10
N VAL A 122 13.79 -14.23 -3.36
CA VAL A 122 13.62 -13.86 -1.95
C VAL A 122 14.86 -14.26 -1.14
N ASP A 123 15.32 -15.50 -1.23
CA ASP A 123 16.52 -16.00 -0.54
C ASP A 123 17.74 -15.11 -0.85
N SER A 124 17.93 -14.75 -2.12
CA SER A 124 19.01 -13.86 -2.55
C SER A 124 18.91 -12.46 -1.94
N CYS A 125 17.70 -11.89 -1.85
CA CYS A 125 17.49 -10.60 -1.17
C CYS A 125 17.72 -10.71 0.34
N MET A 126 17.29 -11.81 0.95
CA MET A 126 17.32 -12.05 2.39
C MET A 126 18.72 -12.31 2.95
N ASP A 127 19.70 -12.58 2.08
CA ASP A 127 21.12 -12.72 2.40
C ASP A 127 21.89 -11.39 2.36
N ILE A 128 21.27 -10.31 1.90
CA ILE A 128 21.89 -8.98 1.88
C ILE A 128 21.93 -8.39 3.30
N ASP A 129 23.10 -7.95 3.76
CA ASP A 129 23.28 -7.38 5.11
C ASP A 129 22.84 -5.92 5.25
N ASP A 130 22.99 -5.14 4.18
CA ASP A 130 22.65 -3.72 4.16
C ASP A 130 21.15 -3.50 3.93
N TYR A 131 20.52 -2.72 4.80
CA TYR A 131 19.08 -2.45 4.73
C TYR A 131 18.67 -1.88 3.37
N TRP A 132 19.37 -0.86 2.88
CA TRP A 132 18.96 -0.16 1.66
C TRP A 132 19.00 -1.09 0.44
N SER A 133 20.04 -1.91 0.36
CA SER A 133 20.23 -2.88 -0.71
C SER A 133 19.21 -4.03 -0.62
N MET A 134 18.92 -4.51 0.60
CA MET A 134 17.88 -5.53 0.82
C MET A 134 16.49 -5.00 0.49
N TRP A 135 16.14 -3.82 0.99
CA TRP A 135 14.88 -3.12 0.71
C TRP A 135 14.69 -2.91 -0.79
N ALA A 136 15.73 -2.46 -1.49
CA ALA A 136 15.69 -2.28 -2.94
C ALA A 136 15.54 -3.62 -3.68
N CYS A 137 16.12 -4.70 -3.17
CA CYS A 137 15.96 -6.03 -3.75
C CYS A 137 14.49 -6.49 -3.64
N LEU A 138 13.94 -6.52 -2.41
CA LEU A 138 12.53 -6.90 -2.17
C LEU A 138 11.55 -5.96 -2.91
N GLY A 139 11.80 -4.65 -2.88
CA GLY A 139 10.96 -3.63 -3.50
C GLY A 139 10.93 -3.68 -5.03
N ASN A 140 12.08 -3.93 -5.67
CA ASN A 140 12.15 -3.93 -7.14
C ASN A 140 11.83 -5.30 -7.74
N THR A 141 11.91 -6.39 -6.96
CA THR A 141 11.64 -7.75 -7.43
C THR A 141 10.32 -8.31 -6.89
N PRO A 142 10.21 -8.98 -5.72
CA PRO A 142 8.96 -9.61 -5.31
C PRO A 142 7.80 -8.61 -5.14
N HIS A 143 8.03 -7.40 -4.61
CA HIS A 143 6.98 -6.38 -4.52
C HIS A 143 6.43 -5.99 -5.91
N THR A 144 7.30 -5.59 -6.84
CA THR A 144 6.91 -5.34 -8.23
C THR A 144 6.25 -6.59 -8.85
N GLY A 145 6.78 -7.77 -8.59
CA GLY A 145 6.28 -9.05 -9.11
C GLY A 145 4.87 -9.37 -8.69
N GLY A 146 4.51 -9.14 -7.42
CA GLY A 146 3.15 -9.33 -6.93
C GLY A 146 2.16 -8.37 -7.59
N HIS A 147 2.50 -7.07 -7.62
CA HIS A 147 1.70 -6.04 -8.27
C HIS A 147 1.44 -6.33 -9.76
N PHE A 148 2.51 -6.47 -10.56
CA PHE A 148 2.41 -6.72 -12.00
C PHE A 148 2.00 -8.15 -12.33
N GLY A 149 2.16 -9.09 -11.39
CA GLY A 149 1.69 -10.46 -11.51
C GLY A 149 0.16 -10.52 -11.53
N VAL A 150 -0.51 -9.74 -10.67
CA VAL A 150 -1.97 -9.60 -10.69
C VAL A 150 -2.45 -8.71 -11.85
N GLY A 151 -1.72 -7.62 -12.13
CA GLY A 151 -2.03 -6.69 -13.22
C GLY A 151 -3.32 -5.88 -13.00
N GLY A 152 -3.70 -5.06 -13.97
CA GLY A 152 -4.95 -4.30 -13.92
C GLY A 152 -4.95 -3.27 -12.80
N THR A 153 -5.88 -3.38 -11.83
CA THR A 153 -5.91 -2.45 -10.69
C THR A 153 -4.66 -2.59 -9.82
N MET A 154 -4.13 -3.80 -9.64
CA MET A 154 -2.98 -4.05 -8.75
C MET A 154 -1.66 -3.46 -9.23
N GLU A 155 -1.44 -3.32 -10.54
CA GLU A 155 -0.16 -2.80 -11.07
C GLU A 155 -0.05 -1.27 -11.00
N HIS A 156 -1.16 -0.57 -10.78
CA HIS A 156 -1.17 0.88 -10.66
C HIS A 156 -0.75 1.32 -9.26
N VAL A 157 0.40 2.01 -9.14
CA VAL A 157 1.01 2.44 -7.87
C VAL A 157 0.04 3.16 -6.92
N SER A 158 -0.85 4.00 -7.45
CA SER A 158 -1.82 4.78 -6.65
C SER A 158 -3.15 4.07 -6.39
N PHE A 159 -3.44 3.04 -7.19
CA PHE A 159 -4.74 2.38 -7.20
C PHE A 159 -4.68 0.93 -6.72
N SER A 160 -3.50 0.38 -6.51
CA SER A 160 -3.30 -1.01 -6.13
C SER A 160 -4.12 -1.40 -4.89
N ALA A 161 -4.18 -0.52 -3.90
CA ALA A 161 -4.99 -0.69 -2.68
C ALA A 161 -6.51 -0.80 -2.91
N PHE A 162 -7.02 -0.51 -4.11
CA PHE A 162 -8.41 -0.77 -4.47
C PHE A 162 -8.68 -2.23 -4.87
N ASP A 163 -7.64 -3.02 -5.18
CA ASP A 163 -7.78 -4.48 -5.26
C ASP A 163 -7.65 -5.07 -3.84
N PRO A 164 -8.67 -5.77 -3.32
CA PRO A 164 -8.63 -6.30 -1.96
C PRO A 164 -7.47 -7.26 -1.65
N ILE A 165 -6.89 -7.91 -2.67
CA ILE A 165 -5.69 -8.77 -2.46
C ILE A 165 -4.45 -7.93 -2.09
N PHE A 166 -4.46 -6.61 -2.35
CA PHE A 166 -3.40 -5.68 -1.97
C PHE A 166 -3.07 -5.78 -0.49
N PHE A 167 -4.00 -6.05 0.42
CA PHE A 167 -3.63 -6.07 1.82
C PHE A 167 -2.78 -7.29 2.18
N LEU A 168 -2.87 -8.39 1.43
CA LEU A 168 -2.13 -9.62 1.73
C LEU A 168 -0.71 -9.62 1.15
N HIS A 169 -0.48 -8.85 0.08
CA HIS A 169 0.82 -8.77 -0.62
C HIS A 169 1.92 -8.08 0.23
N PRO A 170 1.82 -6.79 0.61
CA PRO A 170 2.65 -6.12 1.60
C PRO A 170 2.73 -6.84 2.95
N THR A 171 1.69 -7.57 3.40
CA THR A 171 1.82 -8.37 4.64
C THR A 171 2.84 -9.50 4.49
N ASN A 172 2.96 -10.12 3.29
CA ASN A 172 4.05 -11.07 3.05
C ASN A 172 5.42 -10.37 3.03
N LEU A 173 5.51 -9.17 2.46
CA LEU A 173 6.76 -8.38 2.50
C LEU A 173 7.13 -7.97 3.93
N ASP A 174 6.15 -7.62 4.77
CA ASP A 174 6.37 -7.32 6.19
C ASP A 174 6.85 -8.56 6.96
N ARG A 175 6.29 -9.73 6.67
CA ARG A 175 6.80 -11.02 7.16
C ARG A 175 8.25 -11.25 6.75
N LEU A 176 8.59 -11.04 5.48
CA LEU A 176 9.97 -11.18 4.99
C LEU A 176 10.91 -10.17 5.66
N TRP A 177 10.48 -8.92 5.81
CA TRP A 177 11.27 -7.89 6.50
C TRP A 177 11.52 -8.26 7.98
N THR A 178 10.48 -8.73 8.69
CA THR A 178 10.56 -9.22 10.06
C THR A 178 11.57 -10.38 10.18
N GLN A 179 11.51 -11.35 9.25
CA GLN A 179 12.48 -12.44 9.19
C GLN A 179 13.90 -11.92 8.99
N TRP A 180 14.10 -10.93 8.13
CA TRP A 180 15.40 -10.34 7.87
C TRP A 180 15.95 -9.62 9.11
N GLN A 181 15.11 -8.90 9.84
CA GLN A 181 15.48 -8.26 11.11
C GLN A 181 15.88 -9.29 12.17
N SER A 182 15.14 -10.41 12.28
CA SER A 182 15.42 -11.44 13.28
C SER A 182 16.79 -12.10 13.15
N LYS A 183 17.40 -12.08 11.96
CA LYS A 183 18.75 -12.62 11.72
C LYS A 183 19.85 -11.87 12.48
N ASN A 184 19.64 -10.59 12.84
CA ASN A 184 20.62 -9.81 13.59
C ASN A 184 19.95 -8.65 14.35
N ALA A 185 20.14 -8.57 15.67
CA ALA A 185 19.55 -7.52 16.50
C ALA A 185 19.87 -6.09 16.04
N SER A 186 21.00 -5.84 15.38
CA SER A 186 21.32 -4.50 14.84
C SER A 186 20.39 -4.08 13.69
N ARG A 187 19.70 -5.03 13.07
CA ARG A 187 18.76 -4.79 11.97
C ARG A 187 17.41 -4.28 12.43
N LEU A 188 17.09 -4.41 13.73
CA LEU A 188 15.84 -3.91 14.29
C LEU A 188 15.68 -2.41 14.05
N THR A 189 16.77 -1.64 14.10
CA THR A 189 16.74 -0.19 13.81
C THR A 189 17.37 0.16 12.47
N ALA A 190 17.68 -0.82 11.62
CA ALA A 190 18.29 -0.56 10.32
C ALA A 190 17.21 -0.06 9.35
N MET A 191 17.32 1.21 8.98
CA MET A 191 16.44 1.87 8.03
C MET A 191 17.16 3.05 7.39
N GLY A 192 16.58 3.60 6.33
CA GLY A 192 17.13 4.73 5.61
C GLY A 192 16.36 5.04 4.34
N GLY A 193 16.86 6.03 3.61
CA GLY A 193 16.20 6.54 2.40
C GLY A 193 15.60 7.92 2.60
N PRO A 194 15.13 8.53 1.50
CA PRO A 194 14.49 9.83 1.56
C PRO A 194 13.04 9.73 2.02
N LEU A 195 12.56 10.75 2.73
CA LEU A 195 11.14 10.90 3.09
C LEU A 195 10.27 11.09 1.84
N VAL A 196 10.82 11.78 0.84
CA VAL A 196 10.18 11.98 -0.45
C VAL A 196 10.84 11.06 -1.45
N ALA A 197 10.07 10.13 -2.00
CA ALA A 197 10.53 9.29 -3.11
C ALA A 197 10.88 10.13 -4.36
N PRO A 198 11.71 9.59 -5.26
CA PRO A 198 12.13 10.28 -6.48
C PRO A 198 10.94 10.70 -7.36
N GLN A 199 11.12 11.79 -8.12
CA GLN A 199 10.07 12.34 -8.99
C GLN A 199 9.54 11.35 -10.04
N THR A 200 10.35 10.38 -10.46
CA THR A 200 9.96 9.30 -11.39
C THR A 200 8.87 8.41 -10.81
N LEU A 201 8.85 8.17 -9.50
CA LEU A 201 7.78 7.43 -8.82
C LEU A 201 6.61 8.35 -8.45
N PHE A 202 6.90 9.60 -8.06
CA PHE A 202 5.89 10.57 -7.63
C PHE A 202 4.97 11.09 -8.75
N GLY A 203 5.47 11.19 -9.99
CA GLY A 203 4.73 11.78 -11.11
C GLY A 203 3.49 10.98 -11.55
N GLU A 204 3.51 9.66 -11.34
CA GLU A 204 2.39 8.76 -11.65
C GLU A 204 1.54 8.42 -10.41
N ALA A 205 2.06 8.73 -9.21
CA ALA A 205 1.55 8.23 -7.95
C ALA A 205 0.57 9.18 -7.21
N GLN A 206 0.43 10.44 -7.63
CA GLN A 206 -0.29 11.47 -6.86
C GLN A 206 -1.00 12.51 -7.75
N PRO A 207 -2.03 13.19 -7.23
CA PRO A 207 -2.64 14.31 -7.92
C PRO A 207 -1.61 15.39 -8.25
N PHE A 208 -1.61 15.87 -9.49
CA PHE A 208 -0.67 16.90 -9.96
C PHE A 208 -0.67 18.21 -9.11
N PHE A 209 -1.73 18.45 -8.34
CA PHE A 209 -1.85 19.62 -7.46
C PHE A 209 -1.20 19.44 -6.07
N LEU A 210 -0.84 18.21 -5.67
CA LEU A 210 -0.13 17.94 -4.41
C LEU A 210 1.37 17.87 -4.67
N TRP A 211 2.00 19.04 -4.81
CA TRP A 211 3.43 19.13 -5.06
C TRP A 211 4.22 18.61 -3.85
N VAL A 212 5.36 17.98 -4.09
CA VAL A 212 6.28 17.44 -3.07
C VAL A 212 6.49 18.38 -1.87
N ASN A 213 6.63 19.68 -2.15
CA ASN A 213 6.87 20.72 -1.14
C ASN A 213 5.67 20.96 -0.20
N ALA A 214 4.47 20.46 -0.53
CA ALA A 214 3.31 20.52 0.35
C ALA A 214 3.41 19.54 1.52
N PHE A 215 4.22 18.48 1.38
CA PHE A 215 4.38 17.45 2.40
C PHE A 215 5.68 17.56 3.20
N VAL A 216 6.74 18.15 2.62
CA VAL A 216 8.04 18.38 3.31
C VAL A 216 7.87 19.11 4.65
N PRO A 217 7.02 20.14 4.80
CA PRO A 217 6.78 20.79 6.10
C PRO A 217 6.01 19.92 7.10
N TYR A 218 5.27 18.92 6.62
CA TYR A 218 4.44 18.04 7.44
C TYR A 218 5.21 16.83 7.97
N PHE A 219 6.30 16.45 7.29
CA PHE A 219 7.10 15.24 7.58
C PHE A 219 8.29 15.45 8.53
N GLY A 220 8.34 16.59 9.22
CA GLY A 220 8.89 16.70 10.58
C GLY A 220 10.40 16.61 10.82
N ASP A 221 11.20 16.08 9.89
CA ASP A 221 12.57 15.65 10.25
C ASP A 221 13.67 16.44 9.54
N HIS A 222 13.82 17.75 9.82
CA HIS A 222 15.00 18.59 9.52
C HIS A 222 15.78 18.33 8.19
N GLY A 223 15.11 17.85 7.13
CA GLY A 223 15.78 17.29 5.95
C GLY A 223 14.90 16.29 5.17
N ASN A 224 15.51 15.63 4.18
CA ASN A 224 14.86 14.62 3.33
C ASN A 224 15.46 13.23 3.60
N VAL A 225 15.61 12.87 4.88
CA VAL A 225 16.10 11.55 5.31
C VAL A 225 15.14 11.03 6.35
N THR A 226 14.65 9.81 6.18
CA THR A 226 13.75 9.17 7.13
C THR A 226 14.49 8.90 8.45
N THR A 227 13.87 9.25 9.56
CA THR A 227 14.40 8.98 10.90
C THR A 227 13.46 8.09 11.70
N LEU A 228 13.94 7.54 12.82
CA LEU A 228 13.11 6.73 13.73
C LEU A 228 11.97 7.58 14.34
N ASN A 229 12.16 8.89 14.45
CA ASN A 229 11.17 9.81 15.01
C ASN A 229 10.12 10.25 14.00
N HIS A 230 10.28 9.87 12.73
CA HIS A 230 9.35 10.24 11.68
C HIS A 230 7.95 9.69 12.02
N THR A 231 6.94 10.57 12.00
CA THR A 231 5.55 10.18 12.28
C THR A 231 4.86 9.72 11.00
N LEU A 232 4.43 8.46 10.99
CA LEU A 232 3.58 7.89 9.96
C LEU A 232 2.13 8.35 10.20
N TRP A 233 1.57 9.05 9.22
CA TRP A 233 0.21 9.61 9.28
C TRP A 233 -0.65 9.05 8.14
N LEU A 234 -1.74 8.37 8.50
CA LEU A 234 -2.67 7.75 7.56
C LEU A 234 -3.98 8.53 7.42
N ALA A 235 -3.92 9.87 7.42
CA ALA A 235 -5.10 10.74 7.25
C ALA A 235 -6.28 10.45 8.21
N GLY A 236 -5.98 9.94 9.42
CA GLY A 236 -6.99 9.58 10.42
C GLY A 236 -7.66 8.22 10.18
N LEU A 237 -7.15 7.39 9.26
CA LEU A 237 -7.55 5.99 9.09
C LEU A 237 -7.04 5.11 10.24
N ALA A 238 -5.87 5.44 10.80
CA ALA A 238 -5.27 4.77 11.94
C ALA A 238 -4.64 5.81 12.89
N GLU A 239 -4.27 5.35 14.09
CA GLU A 239 -3.47 6.14 15.03
C GLU A 239 -2.09 6.44 14.43
N ASN A 240 -1.55 7.62 14.77
CA ASN A 240 -0.20 7.98 14.36
C ASN A 240 0.81 7.17 15.16
N ILE A 241 1.72 6.52 14.45
CA ILE A 241 2.87 5.84 15.02
C ILE A 241 4.15 6.42 14.44
N THR A 242 5.28 6.23 15.11
CA THR A 242 6.59 6.59 14.57
C THR A 242 7.18 5.45 13.75
N VAL A 243 8.19 5.73 12.94
CA VAL A 243 9.00 4.66 12.31
C VAL A 243 9.58 3.74 13.38
N ALA A 244 10.03 4.26 14.52
CA ALA A 244 10.50 3.45 15.65
C ALA A 244 9.45 2.45 16.14
N ASP A 245 8.19 2.86 16.19
CA ASP A 245 7.07 1.98 16.56
C ASP A 245 6.78 0.94 15.46
N ALA A 246 7.07 1.23 14.19
CA ALA A 246 6.89 0.26 13.10
C ALA A 246 8.05 -0.73 12.96
N MET A 247 9.20 -0.48 13.60
CA MET A 247 10.40 -1.31 13.45
C MET A 247 10.32 -2.67 14.16
N ASP A 248 9.40 -2.86 15.12
CA ASP A 248 9.25 -4.09 15.89
C ASP A 248 7.80 -4.52 15.95
N VAL A 249 7.47 -5.61 15.26
CA VAL A 249 6.09 -6.14 15.22
C VAL A 249 5.59 -6.64 16.58
N ASN A 250 6.48 -6.88 17.56
CA ASN A 250 6.13 -7.42 18.87
C ASN A 250 5.81 -6.34 19.92
N ASN A 251 5.65 -5.08 19.53
CA ASN A 251 5.33 -4.00 20.46
C ASN A 251 3.81 -3.82 20.66
N GLU A 252 3.46 -3.02 21.67
CA GLU A 252 2.06 -2.77 22.07
C GLU A 252 1.20 -2.05 21.01
N LYS A 253 1.82 -1.41 20.02
CA LYS A 253 1.14 -0.64 18.95
C LYS A 253 0.88 -1.47 17.69
N ILE A 254 1.74 -2.44 17.39
CA ILE A 254 1.63 -3.31 16.21
C ILE A 254 1.06 -4.68 16.60
N CYS A 255 1.75 -5.37 17.51
CA CYS A 255 1.35 -6.64 18.10
C CYS A 255 0.96 -7.75 17.09
N ILE A 256 1.87 -8.03 16.15
CA ILE A 256 1.68 -9.02 15.07
C ILE A 256 2.65 -10.19 15.24
N THR A 257 2.18 -11.40 14.99
CA THR A 257 3.03 -12.58 14.81
C THR A 257 2.76 -13.22 13.45
N TYR A 258 3.83 -13.72 12.82
CA TYR A 258 3.79 -14.50 11.60
C TYR A 258 4.13 -15.97 11.89
N ASP A 259 3.50 -16.88 11.14
CA ASP A 259 3.87 -18.30 11.10
C ASP A 259 5.01 -18.59 10.10
#